data_AF-A0A0H2L889-F1
#
_entry.id   AF-A0A0H2L889-F1
#
_cell.length_a   1.000
_cell.length_b   1.000
_cell.length_c   1.000
_cell.angle_alpha   90.00
_cell.angle_beta   90.00
_cell.angle_gamma   90.00
#
_symmetry.space_group_name_H-M   'P 1'
#
loop_
_entity.id
_entity.type
_entity.pdbx_description
1 polymer ?
#
loop_
_entity_poly.entity_id
_entity_poly.type
_entity_poly.pdbx_seq_one_letter_code
_entity_poly.pdbx_strand_id
1 'polypeptide(L)'
;MHEDRTEADVGASELLTLLARALADVDDALSTPARMCQACATVLGAESVALTVAATADDRLTVATSDGVAARIEDLEETLGEGPAQLALAEDRVVVTEVDGNHDVSAFPVFAGVAATISGPATYHAVPMHAGGQVVGVLSLLTASARLAREPDDVQLLADVVGLALLADLDSLDWSTRAEVHQATGMVTAQLRVAPHDALAVLRAHAFARSTTLEDVAAEVVGRRLSFTYDASNAVQSRRTEEA
;
A
#
# COMPACT_ATOMS: atom_id res chain seq x y z
N MET A 1 30.44 -7.63 24.81
CA MET A 1 29.77 -6.51 24.12
C MET A 1 30.49 -6.08 22.82
N HIS A 2 31.53 -6.79 22.34
CA HIS A 2 32.18 -6.49 21.05
C HIS A 2 31.89 -7.55 19.97
N GLU A 3 31.61 -8.80 20.35
CA GLU A 3 31.20 -9.88 19.43
C GLU A 3 29.84 -9.63 18.79
N ASP A 4 28.83 -9.23 19.58
CA ASP A 4 27.44 -9.00 19.15
C ASP A 4 27.31 -7.95 18.02
N ARG A 5 28.15 -6.91 18.06
CA ARG A 5 28.16 -5.84 17.04
C ARG A 5 28.87 -6.26 15.76
N THR A 6 29.80 -7.21 15.83
CA THR A 6 30.54 -7.69 14.66
C THR A 6 29.70 -8.72 13.89
N GLU A 7 28.91 -9.53 14.59
CA GLU A 7 28.02 -10.52 14.00
C GLU A 7 26.82 -9.85 13.29
N ALA A 8 26.24 -8.80 13.89
CA ALA A 8 25.20 -7.99 13.27
C ALA A 8 25.69 -7.24 12.00
N ASP A 9 26.92 -6.72 12.01
CA ASP A 9 27.51 -6.02 10.86
C ASP A 9 27.79 -6.98 9.68
N VAL A 10 28.17 -8.23 9.98
CA VAL A 10 28.34 -9.29 8.97
C VAL A 10 26.99 -9.70 8.37
N GLY A 11 25.95 -9.87 9.19
CA GLY A 11 24.60 -10.19 8.71
C GLY A 11 24.02 -9.11 7.80
N ALA A 12 24.17 -7.84 8.18
CA ALA A 12 23.76 -6.70 7.36
C ALA A 12 24.48 -6.67 6.00
N SER A 13 25.80 -6.91 5.98
CA SER A 13 26.57 -6.95 4.74
C SER A 13 26.17 -8.11 3.82
N GLU A 14 25.84 -9.28 4.39
CA GLU A 14 25.35 -10.41 3.61
C GLU A 14 23.97 -10.10 2.99
N LEU A 15 23.06 -9.52 3.77
CA LEU A 15 21.73 -9.16 3.30
C LEU A 15 21.78 -8.11 2.17
N LEU A 16 22.61 -7.08 2.30
CA LEU A 16 22.82 -6.08 1.25
C LEU A 16 23.41 -6.71 -0.02
N THR A 17 24.30 -7.70 0.14
CA THR A 17 24.87 -8.44 -1.00
C THR A 17 23.80 -9.26 -1.71
N LEU A 18 22.89 -9.89 -0.96
CA LEU A 18 21.76 -10.64 -1.51
C LEU A 18 20.80 -9.70 -2.26
N LEU A 19 20.47 -8.54 -1.69
CA LEU A 19 19.65 -7.54 -2.35
C LEU A 19 20.30 -7.04 -3.66
N ALA A 20 21.58 -6.68 -3.62
CA ALA A 20 22.30 -6.20 -4.79
C ALA A 20 22.34 -7.26 -5.90
N ARG A 21 22.53 -8.53 -5.54
CA ARG A 21 22.47 -9.64 -6.49
C ARG A 21 21.08 -9.82 -7.08
N ALA A 22 20.04 -9.82 -6.24
CA ALA A 22 18.67 -9.92 -6.69
C ALA A 22 18.31 -8.77 -7.65
N LEU A 23 18.72 -7.53 -7.34
CA LEU A 23 18.54 -6.38 -8.23
C LEU A 23 19.26 -6.54 -9.58
N ALA A 24 20.43 -7.16 -9.61
CA ALA A 24 21.18 -7.43 -10.84
C ALA A 24 20.55 -8.51 -11.71
N ASP A 25 19.75 -9.41 -11.12
CA ASP A 25 19.03 -10.47 -11.83
C ASP A 25 17.66 -9.98 -12.38
N VAL A 26 17.15 -8.84 -11.90
CA VAL A 26 15.88 -8.25 -12.37
C VAL A 26 16.10 -7.41 -13.63
N ASP A 27 15.14 -7.46 -14.56
CA ASP A 27 15.12 -6.69 -15.80
C ASP A 27 15.36 -5.19 -15.58
N ASP A 28 16.40 -4.65 -16.23
CA ASP A 28 16.80 -3.24 -16.16
C ASP A 28 15.83 -2.31 -16.90
N ALA A 29 14.88 -2.83 -17.69
CA ALA A 29 13.81 -2.04 -18.30
C ALA A 29 12.72 -1.60 -17.30
N LEU A 30 12.65 -2.24 -16.13
CA LEU A 30 11.73 -1.88 -15.06
C LEU A 30 12.18 -0.61 -14.33
N SER A 31 11.23 0.13 -13.77
CA SER A 31 11.52 1.26 -12.90
C SER A 31 12.27 0.82 -11.64
N THR A 32 13.01 1.73 -11.01
CA THR A 32 13.74 1.44 -9.76
C THR A 32 12.84 0.85 -8.66
N PRO A 33 11.63 1.40 -8.39
CA PRO A 33 10.71 0.80 -7.42
C PRO A 33 10.28 -0.63 -7.80
N ALA A 34 9.98 -0.89 -9.08
CA ALA A 34 9.59 -2.21 -9.54
C ALA A 34 10.73 -3.24 -9.37
N ARG A 35 11.98 -2.84 -9.65
CA ARG A 35 13.14 -3.70 -9.43
C ARG A 35 13.36 -4.02 -7.95
N MET A 36 13.24 -3.02 -7.07
CA MET A 36 13.32 -3.21 -5.62
C MET A 36 12.22 -4.13 -5.11
N CYS A 37 11.00 -3.96 -5.60
CA CYS A 37 9.86 -4.78 -5.24
C CYS A 37 10.10 -6.27 -5.56
N GLN A 38 10.58 -6.58 -6.77
CA GLN A 38 10.92 -7.95 -7.18
C GLN A 38 12.11 -8.53 -6.41
N ALA A 39 13.12 -7.71 -6.14
CA ALA A 39 14.28 -8.14 -5.35
C ALA A 39 13.87 -8.47 -3.90
N CYS A 40 12.99 -7.68 -3.29
CA CYS A 40 12.46 -7.95 -1.95
C CYS A 40 11.68 -9.26 -1.89
N ALA A 41 10.83 -9.54 -2.89
CA ALA A 41 10.10 -10.80 -2.99
C ALA A 41 11.05 -12.00 -2.93
N THR A 42 12.16 -11.91 -3.68
CA THR A 42 13.20 -12.95 -3.75
C THR A 42 13.96 -13.10 -2.43
N VAL A 43 14.43 -11.99 -1.84
CA VAL A 43 15.30 -12.02 -0.64
C VAL A 43 14.52 -12.44 0.62
N LEU A 44 13.25 -12.03 0.72
CA LEU A 44 12.38 -12.28 1.87
C LEU A 44 11.53 -13.56 1.73
N GLY A 45 11.48 -14.15 0.53
CA GLY A 45 10.67 -15.33 0.25
C GLY A 45 9.17 -15.05 0.29
N ALA A 46 8.75 -13.88 -0.18
CA ALA A 46 7.34 -13.49 -0.27
C ALA A 46 6.74 -13.86 -1.63
N GLU A 47 5.46 -14.20 -1.65
CA GLU A 47 4.72 -14.54 -2.87
C GLU A 47 4.31 -13.28 -3.62
N SER A 48 3.88 -12.26 -2.86
CA SER A 48 3.52 -10.95 -3.38
C SER A 48 4.11 -9.86 -2.50
N VAL A 49 4.55 -8.77 -3.13
CA VAL A 49 5.17 -7.62 -2.48
C VAL A 49 4.59 -6.34 -3.04
N ALA A 50 4.41 -5.33 -2.19
CA ALA A 50 4.15 -3.97 -2.61
C ALA A 50 5.06 -2.98 -1.86
N LEU A 51 5.37 -1.88 -2.54
CA LEU A 51 6.08 -0.74 -2.00
C LEU A 51 5.15 0.45 -2.01
N THR A 52 4.87 0.99 -0.83
CA THR A 52 4.00 2.15 -0.66
C THR A 52 4.78 3.26 0.00
N VAL A 53 4.88 4.42 -0.64
CA VAL A 53 5.49 5.63 -0.07
C VAL A 53 4.39 6.51 0.50
N ALA A 54 4.65 7.15 1.65
CA ALA A 54 3.66 7.98 2.32
C ALA A 54 4.26 9.34 2.69
N ALA A 55 3.64 10.43 2.23
CA ALA A 55 3.91 11.76 2.74
C ALA A 55 3.21 11.97 4.10
N THR A 56 2.02 11.37 4.26
CA THR A 56 1.26 11.26 5.51
C THR A 56 0.50 9.93 5.52
N ALA A 57 -0.08 9.52 6.66
CA ALA A 57 -0.86 8.28 6.75
C ALA A 57 -2.02 8.20 5.74
N ASP A 58 -2.64 9.35 5.43
CA ASP A 58 -3.74 9.46 4.46
C ASP A 58 -3.27 9.76 3.03
N ASP A 59 -2.00 10.16 2.86
CA ASP A 59 -1.39 10.55 1.59
C ASP A 59 -0.27 9.57 1.21
N ARG A 60 -0.71 8.44 0.67
CA ARG A 60 0.12 7.31 0.27
C ARG A 60 0.03 7.06 -1.23
N LEU A 61 1.10 6.50 -1.77
CA LEU A 61 1.23 6.11 -3.17
C LEU A 61 1.88 4.73 -3.23
N THR A 62 1.17 3.75 -3.78
CA THR A 62 1.75 2.44 -4.11
C THR A 62 2.62 2.60 -5.35
N VAL A 63 3.94 2.62 -5.16
CA VAL A 63 4.91 2.93 -6.23
C VAL A 63 5.32 1.71 -7.05
N ALA A 64 5.14 0.51 -6.50
CA ALA A 64 5.40 -0.75 -7.18
C ALA A 64 4.69 -1.91 -6.51
N THR A 65 4.32 -2.90 -7.33
CA THR A 65 3.85 -4.22 -6.87
C THR A 65 4.55 -5.31 -7.67
N SER A 66 4.75 -6.47 -7.05
CA SER A 66 5.39 -7.62 -7.72
C SER A 66 4.46 -8.28 -8.74
N ASP A 67 3.15 -8.19 -8.52
CA ASP A 67 2.11 -8.86 -9.28
C ASP A 67 0.75 -8.17 -9.10
N GLY A 68 -0.28 -8.73 -9.73
CA GLY A 68 -1.66 -8.24 -9.64
C GLY A 68 -2.38 -8.62 -8.35
N VAL A 69 -1.87 -9.56 -7.54
CA VAL A 69 -2.45 -9.88 -6.22
C VAL A 69 -2.08 -8.77 -5.23
N ALA A 70 -0.81 -8.40 -5.16
CA ALA A 70 -0.33 -7.25 -4.39
C ALA A 70 -1.08 -5.96 -4.78
N ALA A 71 -1.20 -5.66 -6.07
CA ALA A 71 -1.95 -4.49 -6.55
C ALA A 71 -3.38 -4.45 -6.01
N ARG A 72 -4.12 -5.56 -6.15
CA ARG A 72 -5.51 -5.62 -5.69
C ARG A 72 -5.66 -5.55 -4.15
N ILE A 73 -4.65 -5.98 -3.39
CA ILE A 73 -4.66 -5.88 -1.92
C ILE A 73 -4.37 -4.43 -1.48
N GLU A 74 -3.42 -3.75 -2.12
CA GLU A 74 -3.15 -2.33 -1.83
C GLU A 74 -4.35 -1.45 -2.22
N ASP A 75 -4.97 -1.69 -3.37
CA ASP A 75 -6.21 -1.02 -3.79
C ASP A 75 -7.34 -1.22 -2.77
N LEU A 76 -7.40 -2.41 -2.16
CA LEU A 76 -8.39 -2.73 -1.13
C LEU A 76 -8.13 -1.91 0.14
N GLU A 77 -6.90 -1.84 0.65
CA GLU A 77 -6.59 -0.99 1.82
C GLU A 77 -6.89 0.49 1.53
N GLU A 78 -6.55 0.98 0.33
CA GLU A 78 -6.85 2.36 -0.03
C GLU A 78 -8.36 2.62 -0.09
N THR A 79 -9.11 1.69 -0.66
CA THR A 79 -10.57 1.77 -0.78
C THR A 79 -11.27 1.66 0.58
N LEU A 80 -10.81 0.78 1.45
CA LEU A 80 -11.33 0.66 2.82
C LEU A 80 -10.95 1.88 3.67
N GLY A 81 -9.77 2.45 3.44
CA GLY A 81 -9.21 3.49 4.29
C GLY A 81 -8.85 3.01 5.69
N GLU A 82 -8.71 1.68 5.85
CA GLU A 82 -8.19 0.97 7.01
C GLU A 82 -7.43 -0.27 6.53
N GLY A 83 -6.44 -0.71 7.30
CA GLY A 83 -5.70 -1.94 7.04
C GLY A 83 -4.34 -2.02 7.74
N PRO A 84 -3.67 -3.17 7.66
CA PRO A 84 -2.36 -3.39 8.27
C PRO A 84 -1.30 -2.34 7.89
N ALA A 85 -1.19 -1.94 6.62
CA ALA A 85 -0.19 -0.97 6.19
C ALA A 85 -0.48 0.42 6.75
N GLN A 86 -1.75 0.79 6.87
CA GLN A 86 -2.11 2.06 7.51
C GLN A 86 -1.81 2.07 9.00
N LEU A 87 -2.07 0.96 9.70
CA LEU A 87 -1.71 0.87 11.11
C LEU A 87 -0.20 0.87 11.31
N ALA A 88 0.56 0.21 10.42
CA ALA A 88 2.02 0.22 10.44
C ALA A 88 2.60 1.63 10.27
N LEU A 89 2.05 2.42 9.33
CA LEU A 89 2.41 3.83 9.14
C LEU A 89 2.09 4.68 10.37
N ALA A 90 0.91 4.48 10.96
CA ALA A 90 0.43 5.30 12.06
C ALA A 90 1.15 5.02 13.39
N GLU A 91 1.48 3.76 13.64
CA GLU A 91 2.04 3.30 14.92
C GLU A 91 3.54 3.03 14.88
N ASP A 92 4.19 3.17 13.72
CA ASP A 92 5.62 2.90 13.54
C ASP A 92 6.01 1.51 14.09
N ARG A 93 5.31 0.49 13.60
CA ARG A 93 5.59 -0.90 13.96
C ARG A 93 5.17 -1.87 12.87
N VAL A 94 5.80 -3.03 12.88
CA VAL A 94 5.37 -4.16 12.06
C VAL A 94 3.96 -4.59 12.47
N VAL A 95 3.08 -4.75 11.48
CA VAL A 95 1.73 -5.29 11.66
C VAL A 95 1.63 -6.59 10.85
N VAL A 96 1.17 -7.65 11.50
CA VAL A 96 0.96 -8.96 10.86
C VAL A 96 -0.49 -9.35 11.04
N THR A 97 -1.14 -9.74 9.95
CA THR A 97 -2.51 -10.29 9.99
C THR A 97 -2.59 -11.57 9.17
N GLU A 98 -3.34 -12.52 9.68
CA GLU A 98 -3.78 -13.65 8.87
C GLU A 98 -4.87 -13.19 7.90
N VAL A 99 -4.82 -13.74 6.70
CA VAL A 99 -5.73 -13.50 5.58
C VAL A 99 -6.36 -14.84 5.23
N ASP A 100 -7.16 -15.38 6.14
CA ASP A 100 -7.74 -16.73 6.05
C ASP A 100 -9.28 -16.71 5.94
N GLY A 101 -9.86 -15.51 5.84
CA GLY A 101 -11.30 -15.30 5.81
C GLY A 101 -12.00 -15.47 7.17
N ASN A 102 -11.26 -15.71 8.25
CA ASN A 102 -11.82 -15.85 9.58
C ASN A 102 -11.96 -14.48 10.27
N HIS A 103 -13.18 -13.99 10.35
CA HIS A 103 -13.46 -12.63 10.83
C HIS A 103 -13.39 -12.49 12.36
N ASP A 104 -13.37 -13.59 13.12
CA ASP A 104 -13.55 -13.55 14.58
C ASP A 104 -12.26 -13.15 15.35
N VAL A 105 -11.10 -13.15 14.70
CA VAL A 105 -9.79 -12.96 15.37
C VAL A 105 -8.94 -11.84 14.76
N SER A 106 -9.30 -11.32 13.58
CA SER A 106 -8.52 -10.27 12.90
C SER A 106 -8.83 -8.88 13.45
N ALA A 107 -7.80 -8.05 13.63
CA ALA A 107 -7.95 -6.61 13.87
C ALA A 107 -8.55 -5.87 12.66
N PHE A 108 -8.56 -6.52 11.49
CA PHE A 108 -9.05 -5.98 10.22
C PHE A 108 -10.00 -6.98 9.55
N PRO A 109 -11.18 -7.26 10.13
CA PRO A 109 -12.04 -8.36 9.69
C PRO A 109 -12.53 -8.21 8.25
N VAL A 110 -12.86 -6.98 7.82
CA VAL A 110 -13.30 -6.72 6.43
C VAL A 110 -12.13 -6.89 5.46
N PHE A 111 -10.96 -6.33 5.77
CA PHE A 111 -9.75 -6.49 4.97
C PHE A 111 -9.37 -7.97 4.83
N ALA A 112 -9.21 -8.69 5.95
CA ALA A 112 -8.82 -10.10 5.95
C ALA A 112 -9.81 -10.99 5.17
N GLY A 113 -11.11 -10.71 5.31
CA GLY A 113 -12.17 -11.39 4.56
C GLY A 113 -12.05 -11.20 3.04
N VAL A 114 -11.95 -9.95 2.59
CA VAL A 114 -11.89 -9.65 1.16
C VAL A 114 -10.54 -10.05 0.56
N ALA A 115 -9.43 -9.78 1.25
CA ALA A 115 -8.09 -10.16 0.82
C ALA A 115 -7.95 -11.69 0.63
N ALA A 116 -8.59 -12.50 1.49
CA ALA A 116 -8.60 -13.96 1.32
C ALA A 116 -9.29 -14.42 0.03
N THR A 117 -10.23 -13.63 -0.52
CA THR A 117 -10.84 -13.92 -1.84
C THR A 117 -9.92 -13.55 -3.00
N ILE A 118 -8.91 -12.70 -2.77
CA ILE A 118 -7.93 -12.24 -3.76
C ILE A 118 -6.77 -13.22 -3.83
N SER A 119 -6.19 -13.58 -2.68
CA SER A 119 -4.97 -14.38 -2.59
C SER A 119 -5.18 -15.84 -2.18
N GLY A 120 -6.34 -16.17 -1.61
CA GLY A 120 -6.48 -17.35 -0.78
C GLY A 120 -5.84 -17.16 0.61
N PRO A 121 -5.82 -18.23 1.44
CA PRO A 121 -5.23 -18.21 2.78
C PRO A 121 -3.76 -17.80 2.76
N ALA A 122 -3.42 -16.72 3.46
CA ALA A 122 -2.06 -16.19 3.52
C ALA A 122 -1.81 -15.42 4.84
N THR A 123 -0.59 -14.96 5.03
CA THR A 123 -0.20 -14.00 6.06
C THR A 123 0.27 -12.72 5.38
N TYR A 124 -0.28 -11.58 5.82
CA TYR A 124 0.09 -10.26 5.35
C TYR A 124 0.96 -9.57 6.39
N HIS A 125 2.15 -9.13 5.99
CA HIS A 125 3.09 -8.39 6.81
C HIS A 125 3.22 -6.97 6.26
N ALA A 126 2.90 -5.98 7.09
CA ALA A 126 3.17 -4.58 6.82
C ALA A 126 4.36 -4.12 7.64
N VAL A 127 5.47 -3.81 6.96
CA VAL A 127 6.73 -3.42 7.59
C VAL A 127 6.99 -1.95 7.29
N PRO A 128 7.05 -1.06 8.31
CA PRO A 128 7.36 0.35 8.08
C PRO A 128 8.77 0.50 7.49
N MET A 129 8.90 1.33 6.47
CA MET A 129 10.19 1.69 5.88
C MET A 129 10.68 3.01 6.47
N HIS A 130 11.90 3.04 7.00
CA HIS A 130 12.47 4.26 7.58
C HIS A 130 13.54 4.90 6.70
N ALA A 131 13.55 6.23 6.71
CA ALA A 131 14.69 7.01 6.24
C ALA A 131 14.94 8.18 7.21
N GLY A 132 16.19 8.33 7.66
CA GLY A 132 16.54 9.36 8.64
C GLY A 132 15.81 9.23 9.99
N GLY A 133 15.39 8.01 10.36
CA GLY A 133 14.65 7.73 11.59
C GLY A 133 13.18 8.15 11.55
N GLN A 134 12.62 8.40 10.38
CA GLN A 134 11.19 8.68 10.17
C GLN A 134 10.59 7.62 9.25
N VAL A 135 9.34 7.25 9.49
CA VAL A 135 8.59 6.36 8.59
C VAL A 135 8.29 7.12 7.29
N VAL A 136 8.71 6.56 6.16
CA VAL A 136 8.50 7.14 4.82
C VAL A 136 7.58 6.29 3.95
N GLY A 137 7.18 5.11 4.42
CA GLY A 137 6.37 4.19 3.64
C GLY A 137 6.20 2.84 4.32
N VAL A 138 5.65 1.89 3.59
CA VAL A 138 5.46 0.49 4.00
C VAL A 138 5.95 -0.44 2.90
N LEU A 139 6.69 -1.47 3.33
CA LEU A 139 6.93 -2.69 2.58
C LEU A 139 5.87 -3.71 2.98
N SER A 140 4.97 -4.00 2.05
CA SER A 140 3.88 -4.96 2.25
C SER A 140 4.25 -6.30 1.64
N LEU A 141 4.06 -7.40 2.39
CA LEU A 141 4.45 -8.74 1.99
C LEU A 141 3.31 -9.71 2.22
N LEU A 142 3.05 -10.56 1.24
CA LEU A 142 2.12 -11.67 1.35
C LEU A 142 2.87 -13.00 1.26
N THR A 143 2.60 -13.89 2.22
CA THR A 143 3.25 -15.21 2.30
C THR A 143 2.22 -16.30 2.56
N ALA A 144 2.38 -17.49 1.96
CA ALA A 144 1.55 -18.65 2.32
C ALA A 144 1.85 -19.19 3.73
N SER A 145 3.03 -18.90 4.28
CA SER A 145 3.41 -19.31 5.63
C SER A 145 3.41 -18.12 6.60
N ALA A 146 3.16 -18.38 7.88
CA ALA A 146 3.11 -17.35 8.92
C ALA A 146 4.46 -16.66 9.21
N ARG A 147 5.56 -17.11 8.58
CA ARG A 147 6.90 -16.55 8.79
C ARG A 147 7.56 -16.23 7.45
N LEU A 148 8.31 -15.13 7.44
CA LEU A 148 9.20 -14.78 6.35
C LEU A 148 10.43 -15.69 6.35
N ALA A 149 11.16 -15.74 5.23
CA ALA A 149 12.39 -16.51 5.13
C ALA A 149 13.56 -15.92 5.95
N ARG A 150 13.35 -14.74 6.54
CA ARG A 150 14.33 -13.95 7.28
C ARG A 150 13.80 -13.61 8.67
N GLU A 151 14.73 -13.37 9.59
CA GLU A 151 14.39 -12.91 10.94
C GLU A 151 13.86 -11.46 10.90
N PRO A 152 13.06 -11.04 11.89
CA PRO A 152 12.43 -9.72 11.89
C PRO A 152 13.41 -8.54 11.72
N ASP A 153 14.61 -8.63 12.29
CA ASP A 153 15.63 -7.58 12.20
C ASP A 153 16.17 -7.42 10.77
N ASP A 154 16.36 -8.53 10.05
CA ASP A 154 16.77 -8.51 8.64
C ASP A 154 15.67 -7.93 7.75
N VAL A 155 14.41 -8.30 8.02
CA VAL A 155 13.25 -7.77 7.28
C VAL A 155 13.16 -6.25 7.47
N GLN A 156 13.31 -5.77 8.70
CA GLN A 156 13.28 -4.34 9.01
C GLN A 156 14.46 -3.60 8.36
N LEU A 157 15.67 -4.16 8.42
CA LEU A 157 16.84 -3.59 7.76
C LEU A 157 16.62 -3.45 6.26
N LEU A 158 16.05 -4.47 5.62
CA LEU A 158 15.75 -4.41 4.18
C LEU A 158 14.68 -3.36 3.86
N ALA A 159 13.63 -3.26 4.66
CA ALA A 159 12.59 -2.24 4.53
C ALA A 159 13.19 -0.82 4.62
N ASP A 160 14.12 -0.58 5.55
CA ASP A 160 14.78 0.71 5.72
C ASP A 160 15.71 1.05 4.54
N VAL A 161 16.44 0.07 4.02
CA VAL A 161 17.28 0.23 2.83
C VAL A 161 16.44 0.61 1.61
N VAL A 162 15.29 -0.06 1.43
CA VAL A 162 14.35 0.26 0.35
C VAL A 162 13.75 1.64 0.56
N GLY A 163 13.30 1.98 1.77
CA GLY A 163 12.77 3.30 2.12
C GLY A 163 13.75 4.42 1.79
N LEU A 164 15.02 4.27 2.18
CA LEU A 164 16.07 5.23 1.86
C LEU A 164 16.28 5.38 0.35
N ALA A 165 16.25 4.28 -0.39
CA ALA A 165 16.51 4.29 -1.82
C ALA A 165 15.32 4.88 -2.62
N LEU A 166 14.08 4.60 -2.21
CA LEU A 166 12.89 5.27 -2.74
C LEU A 166 12.90 6.77 -2.44
N LEU A 167 13.36 7.16 -1.25
CA LEU A 167 13.44 8.58 -0.88
C LEU A 167 14.45 9.35 -1.76
N ALA A 168 15.52 8.70 -2.19
CA ALA A 168 16.52 9.30 -3.08
C ALA A 168 15.99 9.55 -4.50
N ASP A 169 14.87 8.93 -4.88
CA ASP A 169 14.27 8.99 -6.22
C ASP A 169 12.81 9.47 -6.19
N LEU A 170 12.40 10.22 -5.15
CA LEU A 170 11.01 10.68 -4.98
C LEU A 170 10.45 11.45 -6.19
N ASP A 171 11.32 12.25 -6.83
CA ASP A 171 10.94 13.10 -7.96
C ASP A 171 10.61 12.31 -9.24
N SER A 172 11.02 11.03 -9.31
CA SER A 172 10.73 10.15 -10.45
C SER A 172 9.40 9.38 -10.30
N LEU A 173 8.81 9.40 -9.09
CA LEU A 173 7.57 8.71 -8.80
C LEU A 173 6.39 9.42 -9.47
N ASP A 174 5.43 8.63 -9.96
CA ASP A 174 4.23 9.14 -10.61
C ASP A 174 3.16 9.51 -9.57
N TRP A 175 3.16 10.78 -9.16
CA TRP A 175 2.17 11.34 -8.24
C TRP A 175 0.86 11.75 -8.93
N SER A 176 0.70 11.49 -10.24
CA SER A 176 -0.47 11.96 -10.99
C SER A 176 -1.78 11.33 -10.51
N THR A 177 -1.79 10.04 -10.21
CA THR A 177 -2.96 9.35 -9.65
C THR A 177 -3.40 9.98 -8.32
N ARG A 178 -2.42 10.33 -7.47
CA ARG A 178 -2.69 10.99 -6.20
C ARG A 178 -3.23 12.40 -6.37
N ALA A 179 -2.71 13.14 -7.34
CA ALA A 179 -3.23 14.46 -7.69
C ALA A 179 -4.71 14.38 -8.16
N GLU A 180 -5.07 13.35 -8.93
CA GLU A 180 -6.46 13.13 -9.35
C GLU A 180 -7.39 12.81 -8.17
N VAL A 181 -6.96 11.97 -7.22
CA VAL A 181 -7.74 11.68 -6.00
C VAL A 181 -7.98 12.96 -5.17
N HIS A 182 -6.95 13.79 -5.02
CA HIS A 182 -7.10 15.09 -4.34
C HIS A 182 -8.03 16.05 -5.09
N GLN A 183 -7.92 16.10 -6.42
CA GLN A 183 -8.81 16.91 -7.24
C GLN A 183 -10.26 16.44 -7.16
N ALA A 184 -10.51 15.12 -7.27
CA ALA A 184 -11.83 14.53 -7.10
C ALA A 184 -12.40 14.84 -5.72
N THR A 185 -11.58 14.70 -4.66
CA THR A 185 -11.96 15.04 -3.28
C THR A 185 -12.39 16.51 -3.19
N GLY A 186 -11.61 17.44 -3.75
CA GLY A 186 -11.96 18.86 -3.81
C GLY A 186 -13.26 19.14 -4.58
N MET A 187 -13.49 18.44 -5.69
CA MET A 187 -14.74 18.51 -6.45
C MET A 187 -15.94 18.03 -5.64
N VAL A 188 -15.81 16.92 -4.92
CA VAL A 188 -16.88 16.39 -4.06
C VAL A 188 -17.12 17.27 -2.84
N THR A 189 -16.08 17.83 -2.23
CA THR A 189 -16.19 18.85 -1.17
C THR A 189 -17.02 20.05 -1.67
N ALA A 190 -16.78 20.53 -2.88
CA ALA A 190 -17.57 21.63 -3.45
C ALA A 190 -19.03 21.22 -3.77
N GLN A 191 -19.24 19.99 -4.24
CA GLN A 191 -20.57 19.47 -4.59
C GLN A 191 -21.45 19.25 -3.35
N LEU A 192 -20.91 18.61 -2.31
CA LEU A 192 -21.65 18.22 -1.11
C LEU A 192 -21.51 19.22 0.06
N ARG A 193 -20.56 20.16 -0.01
CA ARG A 193 -20.25 21.12 1.07
C ARG A 193 -19.88 20.46 2.40
N VAL A 194 -19.09 19.39 2.32
CA VAL A 194 -18.58 18.62 3.47
C VAL A 194 -17.07 18.81 3.63
N ALA A 195 -16.51 18.36 4.76
CA ALA A 195 -15.06 18.42 4.94
C ALA A 195 -14.33 17.49 3.95
N PRO A 196 -13.04 17.75 3.62
CA PRO A 196 -12.29 16.91 2.70
C PRO A 196 -12.23 15.42 3.08
N HIS A 197 -12.12 15.11 4.38
CA HIS A 197 -12.11 13.71 4.85
C HIS A 197 -13.48 13.03 4.62
N ASP A 198 -14.59 13.74 4.81
CA ASP A 198 -15.93 13.23 4.51
C ASP A 198 -16.12 13.01 3.00
N ALA A 199 -15.60 13.92 2.17
CA ALA A 199 -15.65 13.78 0.72
C ALA A 199 -14.83 12.57 0.25
N LEU A 200 -13.64 12.35 0.81
CA LEU A 200 -12.83 11.16 0.53
C LEU A 200 -13.54 9.88 0.99
N ALA A 201 -14.18 9.90 2.16
CA ALA A 201 -15.00 8.78 2.64
C ALA A 201 -16.15 8.45 1.67
N VAL A 202 -16.79 9.45 1.06
CA VAL A 202 -17.81 9.25 0.03
C VAL A 202 -17.22 8.59 -1.22
N LEU A 203 -16.04 9.04 -1.69
CA LEU A 203 -15.36 8.42 -2.84
C LEU A 203 -15.03 6.95 -2.57
N ARG A 204 -14.42 6.67 -1.39
CA ARG A 204 -14.12 5.31 -0.91
C ARG A 204 -15.36 4.44 -0.81
N ALA A 205 -16.42 4.94 -0.19
CA ALA A 205 -17.69 4.22 -0.09
C ALA A 205 -18.27 3.88 -1.47
N HIS A 206 -18.14 4.78 -2.46
CA HIS A 206 -18.56 4.52 -3.82
C HIS A 206 -17.71 3.45 -4.51
N ALA A 207 -16.38 3.53 -4.38
CA ALA A 207 -15.44 2.54 -4.90
C ALA A 207 -15.72 1.14 -4.32
N PHE A 208 -15.84 1.06 -2.99
CA PHE A 208 -16.15 -0.19 -2.28
C PHE A 208 -17.48 -0.80 -2.71
N ALA A 209 -18.56 0.00 -2.73
CA ALA A 209 -19.90 -0.46 -3.09
C ALA A 209 -19.99 -1.00 -4.54
N ARG A 210 -19.04 -0.61 -5.40
CA ARG A 210 -19.01 -0.98 -6.81
C ARG A 210 -17.91 -1.96 -7.18
N SER A 211 -17.09 -2.37 -6.20
CA SER A 211 -15.92 -3.22 -6.44
C SER A 211 -14.98 -2.64 -7.51
N THR A 212 -14.80 -1.32 -7.50
CA THR A 212 -13.84 -0.57 -8.33
C THR A 212 -12.78 0.06 -7.44
N THR A 213 -11.70 0.60 -8.03
CA THR A 213 -10.65 1.28 -7.26
C THR A 213 -11.04 2.72 -6.92
N LEU A 214 -10.37 3.31 -5.93
CA LEU A 214 -10.51 4.74 -5.64
C LEU A 214 -10.03 5.61 -6.81
N GLU A 215 -8.97 5.17 -7.49
CA GLU A 215 -8.42 5.82 -8.69
C GLU A 215 -9.45 5.88 -9.82
N ASP A 216 -10.15 4.77 -10.11
CA ASP A 216 -11.21 4.73 -11.13
C ASP A 216 -12.33 5.74 -10.83
N VAL A 217 -12.75 5.80 -9.56
CA VAL A 217 -13.79 6.72 -9.11
C VAL A 217 -13.30 8.17 -9.22
N ALA A 218 -12.06 8.45 -8.83
CA ALA A 218 -11.46 9.78 -8.96
C ALA A 218 -11.41 10.22 -10.43
N ALA A 219 -10.98 9.36 -11.33
CA ALA A 219 -10.93 9.62 -12.77
C ALA A 219 -12.34 9.88 -13.36
N GLU A 220 -13.37 9.16 -12.92
CA GLU A 220 -14.75 9.43 -13.31
C GLU A 220 -15.25 10.80 -12.82
N VAL A 221 -14.91 11.19 -11.59
CA VAL A 221 -15.30 12.49 -11.01
C VAL A 221 -14.58 13.63 -11.73
N VAL A 222 -13.26 13.54 -11.89
CA VAL A 222 -12.42 14.53 -12.59
C VAL A 222 -12.86 14.67 -14.05
N GLY A 223 -13.16 13.54 -14.70
CA GLY A 223 -13.73 13.47 -16.04
C GLY A 223 -15.18 13.94 -16.14
N ARG A 224 -15.83 14.33 -15.03
CA ARG A 224 -17.25 14.73 -14.94
C ARG A 224 -18.22 13.67 -15.47
N ARG A 225 -17.82 12.40 -15.45
CA ARG A 225 -18.69 11.25 -15.72
C ARG A 225 -19.45 10.84 -14.46
N LEU A 226 -18.93 11.15 -13.29
CA LEU A 226 -19.54 10.90 -11.99
C LEU A 226 -19.65 12.20 -11.19
N SER A 227 -20.78 12.39 -10.52
CA SER A 227 -21.02 13.51 -9.59
C SER A 227 -21.84 13.04 -8.40
N PHE A 228 -21.69 13.72 -7.26
CA PHE A 228 -22.41 13.40 -6.04
C PHE A 228 -23.36 14.53 -5.65
N THR A 229 -24.58 14.19 -5.26
CA THR A 229 -25.60 15.14 -4.81
C THR A 229 -26.42 14.56 -3.67
N TYR A 230 -27.00 15.41 -2.83
CA TYR A 230 -28.04 14.96 -1.90
C TYR A 230 -29.35 14.70 -2.63
N ASP A 231 -30.04 13.64 -2.24
CA ASP A 231 -31.41 13.37 -2.65
C ASP A 231 -32.45 14.03 -1.73
N ALA A 232 -33.72 13.80 -2.02
CA ALA A 232 -34.83 14.37 -1.25
C ALA A 232 -34.87 13.87 0.22
N SER A 233 -34.19 12.77 0.54
CA SER A 233 -34.01 12.24 1.89
C SER A 233 -32.68 12.64 2.53
N ASN A 234 -31.92 13.52 1.89
CA ASN A 234 -30.59 13.96 2.32
C ASN A 234 -29.54 12.84 2.33
N ALA A 235 -29.76 11.76 1.56
CA ALA A 235 -28.76 10.73 1.33
C ALA A 235 -27.88 11.11 0.12
N VAL A 236 -26.61 10.71 0.16
CA VAL A 236 -25.69 10.94 -0.96
C VAL A 236 -26.06 10.00 -2.12
N GLN A 237 -26.41 10.59 -3.25
CA GLN A 237 -26.65 9.88 -4.51
C GLN A 237 -25.55 10.22 -5.52
N SER A 238 -25.18 9.21 -6.32
CA SER A 238 -24.31 9.39 -7.47
C SER A 238 -25.14 9.62 -8.74
N ARG A 239 -24.77 10.62 -9.54
CA ARG A 239 -25.27 10.81 -10.91
C ARG A 239 -24.14 10.53 -11.88
N ARG A 240 -24.38 9.60 -12.79
CA ARG A 240 -23.53 9.36 -13.95
C ARG A 240 -24.10 10.07 -15.17
N THR A 241 -23.25 10.77 -15.89
CA THR A 241 -23.59 11.30 -17.21
C THR A 241 -23.46 10.13 -18.19
N GLU A 242 -24.58 9.59 -18.66
CA GLU A 242 -24.58 8.63 -19.78
C GLU A 242 -24.12 9.40 -21.03
N GLU A 243 -23.01 8.98 -21.62
CA GLU A 243 -22.60 9.47 -22.95
C GLU A 243 -23.67 9.07 -23.96
N ALA A 244 -24.18 10.07 -24.69
CA ALA A 244 -25.01 9.91 -25.88
C ALA A 244 -24.17 9.53 -27.10
#